data_AF-A0A069EWE5-F1
#
_entry.id   AF-A0A069EWE5-F1
#
_cell.length_a   1.000
_cell.length_b   1.000
_cell.length_c   1.000
_cell.angle_alpha   90.00
_cell.angle_beta   90.00
_cell.angle_gamma   90.00
#
_symmetry.space_group_name_H-M   'P 1'
#
loop_
_entity.id
_entity.type
_entity.pdbx_description
1 polymer ?
#
loop_
_entity_poly.entity_id
_entity_poly.type
_entity_poly.pdbx_seq_one_letter_code
_entity_poly.pdbx_strand_id
1 'polypeptide(L)'
;MPKRKFANRRDWERILEHRYAQMDVHDEHFSGTVALFQIDAVRAPQYKQHNGEEFIVADAGYAWLQYFPDNEPFGVTVMFDDAGHIVQWYIDIVQAIGYEDGIPYMDDLLLDILVFPNGDIVRKDEDEFEEARLTGELTPELVVSGWRDFEQTLDRIERRDFVYFDLAQGHYETLKQML
;
A
#
# COMPACT_ATOMS: atom_id res chain seq x y z
N MET A 1 11.17 7.52 13.59
CA MET A 1 11.05 6.04 13.68
C MET A 1 10.05 5.58 12.62
N PRO A 2 10.29 4.42 11.96
CA PRO A 2 9.35 3.86 10.98
C PRO A 2 7.93 3.77 11.55
N LYS A 3 6.92 4.14 10.75
CA LYS A 3 5.53 4.10 11.19
C LYS A 3 4.96 2.70 10.88
N ARG A 4 4.55 1.96 11.91
CA ARG A 4 3.95 0.64 11.72
C ARG A 4 2.51 0.75 11.23
N LYS A 5 2.23 0.19 10.05
CA LYS A 5 0.90 0.14 9.42
C LYS A 5 0.38 -1.31 9.45
N PHE A 6 -0.72 -1.58 10.15
CA PHE A 6 -1.35 -2.92 10.20
C PHE A 6 -2.35 -3.09 9.05
N ALA A 7 -2.44 -4.30 8.50
CA ALA A 7 -3.35 -4.62 7.40
C ALA A 7 -4.83 -4.37 7.72
N ASN A 8 -5.25 -4.61 8.95
CA ASN A 8 -6.62 -4.36 9.39
C ASN A 8 -6.92 -2.90 9.75
N ARG A 9 -5.93 -1.98 9.59
CA ARG A 9 -6.06 -0.53 9.83
C ARG A 9 -6.76 -0.18 11.15
N ARG A 10 -6.46 -0.96 12.21
CA ARG A 10 -7.05 -0.82 13.55
C ARG A 10 -6.83 0.55 14.20
N ASP A 11 -5.88 1.32 13.70
CA ASP A 11 -5.50 2.67 14.11
C ASP A 11 -6.23 3.79 13.33
N TRP A 12 -7.06 3.45 12.33
CA TRP A 12 -7.65 4.44 11.43
C TRP A 12 -9.01 4.96 11.92
N GLU A 13 -8.99 5.94 12.82
CA GLU A 13 -10.17 6.52 13.50
C GLU A 13 -11.28 7.09 12.58
N ARG A 14 -10.96 7.32 11.30
CA ARG A 14 -11.90 7.77 10.27
C ARG A 14 -12.92 6.68 9.92
N ILE A 15 -12.52 5.41 10.00
CA ILE A 15 -13.35 4.26 9.66
C ILE A 15 -14.22 3.89 10.86
N LEU A 16 -15.52 3.77 10.62
CA LEU A 16 -16.50 3.45 11.66
C LEU A 16 -16.78 1.94 11.70
N GLU A 17 -16.95 1.35 10.52
CA GLU A 17 -17.20 -0.08 10.34
C GLU A 17 -16.43 -0.60 9.14
N HIS A 18 -15.83 -1.77 9.30
CA HIS A 18 -15.07 -2.43 8.26
C HIS A 18 -15.15 -3.94 8.41
N ARG A 19 -14.88 -4.64 7.31
CA ARG A 19 -14.59 -6.07 7.31
C ARG A 19 -13.16 -6.31 6.84
N TYR A 20 -12.63 -7.45 7.25
CA TYR A 20 -11.26 -7.83 6.99
C TYR A 20 -11.18 -9.30 6.61
N ALA A 21 -10.44 -9.60 5.55
CA ALA A 21 -10.05 -10.94 5.17
C ALA A 21 -8.57 -10.94 4.77
N GLN A 22 -7.89 -12.07 4.91
CA GLN A 22 -6.55 -12.25 4.37
C GLN A 22 -6.36 -13.68 3.88
N MET A 23 -5.38 -13.88 3.01
CA MET A 23 -4.93 -15.18 2.54
C MET A 23 -3.42 -15.18 2.35
N ASP A 24 -2.79 -16.31 2.64
CA ASP A 24 -1.39 -16.55 2.30
C ASP A 24 -1.33 -17.14 0.90
N VAL A 25 -0.46 -16.57 0.06
CA VAL A 25 -0.27 -16.96 -1.33
C VAL A 25 1.18 -17.36 -1.51
N HIS A 26 1.40 -18.54 -2.07
CA HIS A 26 2.73 -19.06 -2.37
C HIS A 26 2.68 -19.78 -3.72
N ASP A 27 2.90 -19.02 -4.79
CA ASP A 27 2.99 -19.55 -6.16
C ASP A 27 4.20 -18.96 -6.91
N GLU A 28 4.26 -19.18 -8.22
CA GLU A 28 5.38 -18.73 -9.06
C GLU A 28 5.39 -17.21 -9.31
N HIS A 29 4.27 -16.51 -9.07
CA HIS A 29 4.10 -15.09 -9.33
C HIS A 29 4.22 -14.25 -8.05
N PHE A 30 3.78 -14.79 -6.90
CA PHE A 30 3.79 -14.07 -5.63
C PHE A 30 3.96 -15.01 -4.42
N SER A 31 4.75 -14.55 -3.44
CA SER A 31 4.89 -15.17 -2.12
C SER A 31 4.72 -14.11 -1.04
N GLY A 32 3.73 -14.31 -0.18
CA GLY A 32 3.43 -13.44 0.96
C GLY A 32 1.96 -13.47 1.33
N THR A 33 1.54 -12.53 2.18
CA THR A 33 0.13 -12.39 2.56
C THR A 33 -0.55 -11.30 1.76
N VAL A 34 -1.79 -11.56 1.34
CA VAL A 34 -2.68 -10.57 0.75
C VAL A 34 -3.86 -10.35 1.68
N ALA A 35 -4.14 -9.10 2.03
CA ALA A 35 -5.24 -8.74 2.92
C ALA A 35 -6.20 -7.77 2.23
N LEU A 36 -7.49 -7.93 2.49
CA LEU A 36 -8.54 -7.03 2.02
C LEU A 36 -9.19 -6.34 3.23
N PHE A 37 -9.10 -5.01 3.23
CA PHE A 37 -9.80 -4.14 4.17
C PHE A 37 -10.98 -3.49 3.46
N GLN A 38 -12.19 -3.95 3.77
CA GLN A 38 -13.43 -3.43 3.20
C GLN A 38 -14.02 -2.36 4.09
N ILE A 39 -14.28 -1.17 3.54
CA ILE A 39 -14.89 -0.06 4.27
C ILE A 39 -16.41 -0.20 4.12
N ASP A 40 -17.10 -0.44 5.23
CA ASP A 40 -18.57 -0.50 5.25
C ASP A 40 -19.17 0.83 5.71
N ALA A 41 -18.50 1.55 6.64
CA ALA A 41 -18.91 2.89 7.05
C ALA A 41 -17.70 3.78 7.39
N VAL A 42 -17.77 5.04 6.97
CA VAL A 42 -16.73 6.06 7.19
C VAL A 42 -17.35 7.36 7.72
N ARG A 43 -16.61 8.11 8.55
CA ARG A 43 -17.07 9.43 9.04
C ARG A 43 -17.28 10.45 7.91
N ALA A 44 -16.39 10.43 6.93
CA ALA A 44 -16.43 11.24 5.73
C ALA A 44 -15.51 10.62 4.67
N PRO A 45 -15.81 10.78 3.37
CA PRO A 45 -14.93 10.31 2.31
C PRO A 45 -13.54 10.97 2.40
N GLN A 46 -12.50 10.22 2.06
CA GLN A 46 -11.13 10.73 1.96
C GLN A 46 -10.83 11.08 0.52
N TYR A 47 -10.69 12.38 0.28
CA TYR A 47 -10.33 12.95 -1.01
C TYR A 47 -8.82 13.12 -1.15
N LYS A 48 -8.33 12.97 -2.37
CA LYS A 48 -6.96 13.25 -2.83
C LYS A 48 -7.02 14.00 -4.16
N GLN A 49 -5.91 14.63 -4.52
CA GLN A 49 -5.79 15.36 -5.78
C GLN A 49 -4.61 14.84 -6.58
N HIS A 50 -4.78 14.70 -7.88
CA HIS A 50 -3.74 14.36 -8.85
C HIS A 50 -4.02 15.09 -10.16
N ASN A 51 -3.00 15.73 -10.75
CA ASN A 51 -3.12 16.52 -11.99
C ASN A 51 -4.28 17.55 -12.02
N GLY A 52 -4.63 18.11 -10.86
CA GLY A 52 -5.71 19.10 -10.74
C GLY A 52 -7.12 18.49 -10.69
N GLU A 53 -7.24 17.17 -10.70
CA GLU A 53 -8.49 16.43 -10.51
C GLU A 53 -8.56 15.87 -9.08
N GLU A 54 -9.75 15.92 -8.50
CA GLU A 54 -10.03 15.34 -7.18
C GLU A 54 -10.65 13.95 -7.33
N PHE A 55 -10.19 13.01 -6.50
CA PHE A 55 -10.68 11.64 -6.47
C PHE A 55 -10.74 11.11 -5.03
N ILE A 56 -11.50 10.03 -4.83
CA ILE A 56 -11.73 9.43 -3.51
C ILE A 56 -10.86 8.17 -3.39
N VAL A 57 -10.16 8.04 -2.27
CA VAL A 57 -9.37 6.84 -1.94
C VAL A 57 -10.01 5.98 -0.86
N ALA A 58 -11.00 6.51 -0.16
CA ALA A 58 -11.71 5.81 0.89
C ALA A 58 -13.10 6.41 1.11
N ASP A 59 -14.14 5.60 0.88
CA ASP A 59 -15.52 5.89 1.24
C ASP A 59 -16.26 4.59 1.58
N ALA A 60 -17.51 4.68 2.02
CA ALA A 60 -18.35 3.49 2.17
C ALA A 60 -18.43 2.72 0.84
N GLY A 61 -18.19 1.40 0.89
CA GLY A 61 -18.14 0.53 -0.29
C GLY A 61 -16.73 0.35 -0.86
N TYR A 62 -15.80 1.27 -0.61
CA TYR A 62 -14.41 1.16 -1.08
C TYR A 62 -13.66 0.03 -0.36
N ALA A 63 -12.60 -0.45 -0.98
CA ALA A 63 -11.76 -1.48 -0.39
C ALA A 63 -10.27 -1.22 -0.63
N TRP A 64 -9.44 -1.60 0.33
CA TRP A 64 -7.99 -1.57 0.22
C TRP A 64 -7.46 -3.00 0.20
N LEU A 65 -6.97 -3.44 -0.96
CA LEU A 65 -6.24 -4.69 -1.11
C LEU A 65 -4.76 -4.43 -0.83
N GLN A 66 -4.18 -5.16 0.11
CA GLN A 66 -2.84 -4.92 0.62
C GLN A 66 -1.98 -6.15 0.43
N TYR A 67 -0.80 -5.97 -0.14
CA TYR A 67 0.21 -7.00 -0.33
C TYR A 67 1.34 -6.81 0.67
N PHE A 68 1.72 -7.92 1.30
CA PHE A 68 2.83 -8.03 2.22
C PHE A 68 3.79 -9.11 1.69
N PRO A 69 4.64 -8.78 0.70
CA PRO A 69 5.52 -9.75 0.06
C PRO A 69 6.66 -10.19 0.99
N ASP A 70 7.06 -11.46 0.95
CA ASP A 70 8.06 -12.00 1.87
C ASP A 70 9.49 -11.45 1.63
N ASN A 71 9.80 -11.07 0.38
CA ASN A 71 11.17 -10.75 -0.05
C ASN A 71 11.25 -9.45 -0.87
N GLU A 72 10.31 -8.52 -0.66
CA GLU A 72 10.33 -7.22 -1.33
C GLU A 72 10.56 -6.10 -0.31
N PRO A 73 11.25 -5.02 -0.71
CA PRO A 73 11.49 -3.88 0.17
C PRO A 73 10.30 -2.90 0.19
N PHE A 74 9.11 -3.36 -0.19
CA PHE A 74 7.90 -2.55 -0.26
C PHE A 74 6.65 -3.32 0.13
N GLY A 75 5.64 -2.61 0.60
CA GLY A 75 4.24 -3.04 0.62
C GLY A 75 3.47 -2.40 -0.52
N VAL A 76 2.35 -3.01 -0.93
CA VAL A 76 1.46 -2.42 -1.96
C VAL A 76 0.05 -2.34 -1.41
N THR A 77 -0.56 -1.16 -1.44
CA THR A 77 -1.99 -0.96 -1.21
C THR A 77 -2.67 -0.56 -2.51
N VAL A 78 -3.59 -1.38 -3.00
CA VAL A 78 -4.45 -1.10 -4.16
C VAL A 78 -5.81 -0.65 -3.65
N MET A 79 -6.22 0.55 -4.03
CA MET A 79 -7.51 1.10 -3.66
C MET A 79 -8.54 0.77 -4.74
N PHE A 80 -9.66 0.20 -4.33
CA PHE A 80 -10.82 -0.09 -5.17
C PHE A 80 -11.98 0.83 -4.79
N ASP A 81 -12.67 1.36 -5.80
CA ASP A 81 -13.93 2.08 -5.62
C ASP A 81 -15.09 1.12 -5.24
N ASP A 82 -16.28 1.68 -5.01
CA ASP A 82 -17.48 0.92 -4.64
C ASP A 82 -18.01 0.02 -5.78
N ALA A 83 -17.60 0.31 -7.03
CA ALA A 83 -17.87 -0.51 -8.20
C ALA A 83 -16.81 -1.61 -8.43
N GLY A 84 -15.73 -1.62 -7.64
CA GLY A 84 -14.63 -2.58 -7.77
C GLY A 84 -13.63 -2.24 -8.88
N HIS A 85 -13.55 -0.99 -9.32
CA HIS A 85 -12.47 -0.51 -10.19
C HIS A 85 -11.28 -0.03 -9.37
N ILE A 86 -10.08 -0.23 -9.90
CA ILE A 86 -8.85 0.27 -9.29
C ILE A 86 -8.78 1.78 -9.44
N VAL A 87 -8.61 2.47 -8.31
CA VAL A 87 -8.42 3.91 -8.21
C VAL A 87 -6.93 4.26 -8.35
N GLN A 88 -6.07 3.55 -7.62
CA GLN A 88 -4.61 3.74 -7.62
C GLN A 88 -3.91 2.54 -6.96
N TRP A 89 -2.62 2.40 -7.27
CA TRP A 89 -1.67 1.61 -6.48
C TRP A 89 -0.80 2.57 -5.66
N TYR A 90 -0.67 2.27 -4.38
CA TYR A 90 0.20 2.95 -3.43
C TYR A 90 1.28 1.97 -3.00
N ILE A 91 2.54 2.26 -3.28
CA ILE A 91 3.68 1.40 -2.98
C ILE A 91 4.51 2.08 -1.90
N ASP A 92 4.40 1.57 -0.67
CA ASP A 92 5.14 2.05 0.48
C ASP A 92 6.51 1.36 0.50
N ILE A 93 7.63 2.10 0.52
CA ILE A 93 8.95 1.51 0.82
C ILE A 93 9.01 1.22 2.31
N VAL A 94 9.45 0.01 2.66
CA VAL A 94 9.36 -0.49 4.03
C VAL A 94 10.71 -0.98 4.53
N GLN A 95 10.94 -0.80 5.83
CA GLN A 95 12.08 -1.41 6.49
C GLN A 95 11.88 -2.91 6.67
N ALA A 96 10.65 -3.30 7.01
CA ALA A 96 10.31 -4.68 7.31
C ALA A 96 8.81 -4.91 7.11
N ILE A 97 8.49 -6.15 6.77
CA ILE A 97 7.16 -6.72 6.86
C ILE A 97 7.20 -7.77 7.96
N GLY A 98 6.18 -7.78 8.80
CA GLY A 98 6.09 -8.72 9.91
C GLY A 98 4.65 -9.05 10.26
N TYR A 99 4.48 -9.84 11.31
CA TYR A 99 3.18 -10.30 11.77
C TYR A 99 3.06 -10.10 13.27
N GLU A 100 1.88 -9.70 13.72
CA GLU A 100 1.51 -9.60 15.13
C GLU A 100 0.11 -10.18 15.29
N ASP A 101 -0.04 -11.20 16.16
CA ASP A 101 -1.30 -11.91 16.38
C ASP A 101 -1.99 -12.41 15.09
N GLY A 102 -1.18 -12.80 14.10
CA GLY A 102 -1.65 -13.28 12.79
C GLY A 102 -2.00 -12.19 11.78
N ILE A 103 -1.90 -10.91 12.16
CA ILE A 103 -2.16 -9.76 11.29
C ILE A 103 -0.83 -9.24 10.73
N PRO A 104 -0.67 -9.14 9.40
CA PRO A 104 0.52 -8.54 8.82
C PRO A 104 0.59 -7.04 9.09
N TYR A 105 1.81 -6.55 9.22
CA TYR A 105 2.14 -5.14 9.28
C TYR A 105 3.36 -4.83 8.41
N MET A 106 3.49 -3.56 8.06
CA MET A 106 4.68 -3.01 7.44
C MET A 106 5.23 -1.84 8.27
N ASP A 107 6.55 -1.80 8.42
CA ASP A 107 7.27 -0.71 9.06
C ASP A 107 7.73 0.28 7.99
N ASP A 108 6.97 1.37 7.85
CA ASP A 108 7.06 2.35 6.78
C ASP A 108 8.31 3.23 6.82
N LEU A 109 8.99 3.40 5.68
CA LEU A 109 10.15 4.28 5.51
C LEU A 109 9.82 5.60 4.82
N LEU A 110 8.57 6.07 4.86
CA LEU A 110 8.10 7.37 4.34
C LEU A 110 8.21 7.57 2.82
N LEU A 111 9.07 6.85 2.10
CA LEU A 111 9.18 6.95 0.65
C LEU A 111 8.08 6.14 -0.01
N ASP A 112 7.31 6.78 -0.89
CA ASP A 112 6.14 6.18 -1.51
C ASP A 112 6.11 6.41 -3.02
N ILE A 113 5.58 5.44 -3.77
CA ILE A 113 5.31 5.57 -5.20
C ILE A 113 3.81 5.41 -5.41
N LEU A 114 3.18 6.38 -6.08
CA LEU A 114 1.81 6.24 -6.56
C LEU A 114 1.81 5.88 -8.04
N VAL A 115 0.93 4.96 -8.41
CA VAL A 115 0.66 4.63 -9.81
C VAL A 115 -0.84 4.72 -10.06
N PHE A 116 -1.23 5.38 -11.15
CA PHE A 116 -2.63 5.56 -11.53
C PHE A 116 -2.99 4.66 -12.72
N PRO A 117 -4.29 4.34 -12.92
CA PRO A 117 -4.74 3.50 -14.04
C PRO A 117 -4.38 4.03 -15.43
N ASN A 118 -4.20 5.34 -15.58
CA ASN A 118 -3.75 5.95 -16.83
C ASN A 118 -2.23 5.76 -17.10
N GLY A 119 -1.50 5.17 -16.14
CA GLY A 119 -0.06 4.96 -16.20
C GLY A 119 0.79 6.10 -15.62
N ASP A 120 0.17 7.14 -15.05
CA ASP A 120 0.91 8.19 -14.35
C ASP A 120 1.59 7.61 -13.11
N ILE A 121 2.83 8.04 -12.89
CA ILE A 121 3.66 7.64 -11.74
C ILE A 121 4.05 8.90 -10.96
N VAL A 122 3.89 8.88 -9.65
CA VAL A 122 4.23 9.98 -8.76
C VAL A 122 5.17 9.50 -7.68
N ARG A 123 6.32 10.18 -7.55
CA ARG A 123 7.20 10.07 -6.38
C ARG A 123 6.57 10.86 -5.24
N LYS A 124 6.43 10.26 -4.07
CA LYS A 124 5.72 10.83 -2.94
C LYS A 124 6.56 10.76 -1.67
N ASP A 125 6.44 11.83 -0.86
CA ASP A 125 7.02 11.97 0.48
C ASP A 125 8.56 11.90 0.53
N GLU A 126 9.22 12.23 -0.59
CA GLU A 126 10.68 12.45 -0.67
C GLU A 126 11.14 13.56 0.29
N ASP A 127 10.30 14.56 0.53
CA ASP A 127 10.55 15.65 1.48
C ASP A 127 10.44 15.20 2.95
N GLU A 128 9.41 14.40 3.29
CA GLU A 128 9.29 13.81 4.64
C GLU A 128 10.48 12.89 4.94
N PHE A 129 10.92 12.09 3.96
CA PHE A 129 12.08 11.23 4.10
C PHE A 129 13.37 12.02 4.34
N GLU A 130 13.58 13.08 3.56
CA GLU A 130 14.75 13.94 3.68
C GLU A 130 14.75 14.73 4.99
N GLU A 131 13.58 15.17 5.46
CA GLU A 131 13.44 15.76 6.80
C GLU A 131 13.85 14.76 7.88
N ALA A 132 13.31 13.53 7.84
CA ALA A 132 13.65 12.47 8.79
C ALA A 132 15.15 12.11 8.77
N ARG A 133 15.79 12.20 7.60
CA ARG A 133 17.25 12.09 7.47
C ARG A 133 17.97 13.23 8.19
N LEU A 134 17.56 14.48 7.93
CA LEU A 134 18.21 15.68 8.47
C LEU A 134 18.04 15.81 10.00
N THR A 135 16.92 15.36 10.54
CA THR A 135 16.63 15.37 11.99
C THR A 135 17.25 14.17 12.73
N GLY A 136 17.82 13.20 12.01
CA GLY A 136 18.46 12.02 12.57
C GLY A 136 17.47 10.94 13.04
N GLU A 137 16.22 10.98 12.56
CA GLU A 137 15.23 9.94 12.81
C GLU A 137 15.51 8.65 12.03
N LEU A 138 16.23 8.78 10.90
CA LEU A 138 16.72 7.67 10.08
C LEU A 138 18.22 7.50 10.28
N THR A 139 18.66 6.24 10.42
CA THR A 139 20.09 5.94 10.44
C THR A 139 20.68 6.09 9.03
N PRO A 140 21.99 6.35 8.88
CA PRO A 140 22.64 6.42 7.58
C PRO A 140 22.39 5.17 6.71
N GLU A 141 22.30 4.00 7.33
CA GLU A 141 22.04 2.73 6.63
C GLU A 141 20.62 2.70 6.06
N LEU A 142 19.61 3.14 6.82
CA LEU A 142 18.22 3.22 6.37
C LEU A 142 18.04 4.25 5.25
N VAL A 143 18.79 5.35 5.28
CA VAL A 143 18.77 6.36 4.22
C VAL A 143 19.28 5.76 2.92
N VAL A 144 20.41 5.03 2.97
CA VAL A 144 21.01 4.39 1.80
C VAL A 144 20.11 3.28 1.26
N SER A 145 19.58 2.41 2.12
CA SER A 145 18.69 1.33 1.67
C SER A 145 17.36 1.89 1.14
N GLY A 146 16.75 2.87 1.82
CA GLY A 146 15.48 3.46 1.40
C GLY A 146 15.54 4.04 -0.02
N TRP A 147 16.55 4.86 -0.32
CA TRP A 147 16.72 5.40 -1.69
C TRP A 147 17.03 4.31 -2.73
N ARG A 148 17.89 3.34 -2.38
CA ARG A 148 18.19 2.24 -3.30
C ARG A 148 16.92 1.45 -3.64
N ASP A 149 16.16 1.10 -2.63
CA ASP A 149 14.98 0.24 -2.76
C ASP A 149 13.84 1.00 -3.47
N PHE A 150 13.69 2.30 -3.19
CA PHE A 150 12.80 3.20 -3.93
C PHE A 150 13.13 3.25 -5.43
N GLU A 151 14.37 3.56 -5.80
CA GLU A 151 14.77 3.69 -7.20
C GLU A 151 14.67 2.36 -7.95
N GLN A 152 15.01 1.23 -7.31
CA GLN A 152 14.85 -0.10 -7.91
C GLN A 152 13.38 -0.46 -8.13
N THR A 153 12.51 -0.11 -7.18
CA THR A 153 11.07 -0.35 -7.29
C THR A 153 10.46 0.53 -8.39
N LEU A 154 10.84 1.80 -8.45
CA LEU A 154 10.41 2.72 -9.50
C LEU A 154 10.83 2.22 -10.89
N ASP A 155 12.09 1.80 -11.05
CA ASP A 155 12.61 1.28 -12.31
C ASP A 155 11.87 0.01 -12.78
N ARG A 156 11.47 -0.87 -11.86
CA ARG A 156 10.58 -2.01 -12.17
C ARG A 156 9.21 -1.55 -12.66
N ILE A 157 8.60 -0.58 -11.98
CA ILE A 157 7.30 -0.01 -12.35
C ILE A 157 7.37 0.64 -13.74
N GLU A 158 8.39 1.47 -14.01
CA GLU A 158 8.58 2.17 -15.28
C GLU A 158 8.80 1.19 -16.45
N ARG A 159 9.47 0.07 -16.19
CA ARG A 159 9.64 -1.03 -17.17
C ARG A 159 8.41 -1.93 -17.30
N ARG A 160 7.35 -1.68 -16.52
CA ARG A 160 6.16 -2.54 -16.41
C ARG A 160 6.48 -3.97 -15.97
N ASP A 161 7.57 -4.14 -15.23
CA ASP A 161 7.98 -5.40 -14.60
C ASP A 161 7.53 -5.41 -13.13
N PHE A 162 6.20 -5.32 -12.95
CA PHE A 162 5.59 -5.16 -11.62
C PHE A 162 4.27 -5.95 -11.53
N VAL A 163 4.38 -7.20 -11.11
CA VAL A 163 3.30 -8.22 -11.14
C VAL A 163 2.02 -7.82 -10.38
N TYR A 164 2.13 -6.92 -9.41
CA TYR A 164 1.00 -6.45 -8.59
C TYR A 164 -0.08 -5.72 -9.41
N PHE A 165 0.26 -5.18 -10.58
CA PHE A 165 -0.73 -4.60 -11.50
C PHE A 165 -1.68 -5.66 -12.06
N ASP A 166 -1.17 -6.87 -12.33
CA ASP A 166 -1.93 -7.95 -12.94
C ASP A 166 -2.68 -8.80 -11.90
N LEU A 167 -2.09 -8.97 -10.71
CA LEU A 167 -2.67 -9.80 -9.64
C LEU A 167 -3.85 -9.14 -8.90
N ALA A 168 -3.90 -7.80 -8.88
CA ALA A 168 -4.81 -7.03 -8.04
C ALA A 168 -6.28 -7.45 -8.16
N GLN A 169 -6.79 -7.52 -9.40
CA GLN A 169 -8.21 -7.81 -9.63
C GLN A 169 -8.60 -9.21 -9.14
N GLY A 170 -7.82 -10.24 -9.47
CA GLY A 170 -8.13 -11.62 -9.11
C GLY A 170 -8.05 -11.86 -7.61
N HIS A 171 -7.06 -11.27 -6.92
CA HIS A 171 -6.95 -11.37 -5.47
C HIS A 171 -8.07 -10.58 -4.76
N TYR A 172 -8.43 -9.40 -5.27
CA TYR A 172 -9.58 -8.64 -4.77
C TYR A 172 -10.86 -9.48 -4.82
N GLU A 173 -11.19 -10.05 -5.98
CA GLU A 173 -12.40 -10.87 -6.16
C GLU A 173 -12.42 -12.11 -5.26
N THR A 174 -11.26 -12.75 -5.08
CA THR A 174 -11.12 -13.91 -4.20
C THR A 174 -11.39 -13.54 -2.74
N LEU A 175 -10.71 -12.52 -2.22
CA LEU A 175 -10.87 -12.09 -0.83
C LEU A 175 -12.25 -11.48 -0.58
N LYS A 176 -12.87 -10.83 -1.58
CA LYS A 176 -14.22 -10.28 -1.48
C LYS A 176 -15.27 -11.36 -1.19
N GLN A 177 -15.06 -12.59 -1.67
CA GLN A 177 -15.94 -13.73 -1.39
C GLN A 177 -15.79 -14.29 0.03
N MET A 178 -14.74 -13.91 0.75
CA MET A 178 -14.46 -14.33 2.12
C MET A 178 -15.01 -13.36 3.19
N LEU A 179 -15.52 -12.18 2.76
CA LEU A 179 -16.09 -11.13 3.62
C LEU A 179 -17.59 -11.28 3.83
#